data_AF-A0A2Z2I235-F1
#
_entry.id   AF-A0A2Z2I235-F1
#
_cell.length_a   1.000
_cell.length_b   1.000
_cell.length_c   1.000
_cell.angle_alpha   90.00
_cell.angle_beta   90.00
_cell.angle_gamma   90.00
#
_symmetry.space_group_name_H-M   'P 1'
#
loop_
_entity.id
_entity.type
_entity.pdbx_description
1 polymer ?
#
loop_
_entity_poly.entity_id
_entity_poly.type
_entity_poly.pdbx_seq_one_letter_code
_entity_poly.pdbx_strand_id
1 'polypeptide(L)' 'MARDPVADRRWGWQCPRCDADVPVTRDPDSETFRWECPREACLAVGFGFSSRRRARLALHRYRERYQNVYR' A
#
# COMPACT_ATOMS: atom_id res chain seq x y z
N MET A 1 14.37 4.27 -23.82
CA MET A 1 14.62 3.05 -23.02
C MET A 1 13.55 2.99 -21.93
N ALA A 2 12.48 2.24 -22.18
CA ALA A 2 11.44 1.99 -21.19
C ALA A 2 12.04 1.12 -20.07
N ARG A 3 12.08 1.64 -18.84
CA ARG A 3 12.45 0.86 -17.68
C ARG A 3 11.23 0.05 -17.26
N ASP A 4 11.19 -1.21 -17.64
CA ASP A 4 10.31 -2.22 -17.04
C ASP A 4 10.51 -2.24 -15.51
N PRO A 5 9.50 -1.92 -14.69
CA PRO A 5 9.58 -2.08 -13.26
C PRO A 5 8.83 -3.35 -12.84
N VAL A 6 9.23 -4.51 -13.37
CA VAL A 6 8.71 -5.81 -12.89
C VAL A 6 9.88 -6.74 -12.59
N ALA A 7 10.51 -6.58 -11.42
CA ALA A 7 11.41 -7.61 -10.89
C ALA A 7 11.70 -7.53 -9.38
N ASP A 8 10.83 -6.96 -8.53
CA ASP A 8 11.03 -7.06 -7.08
C ASP A 8 9.75 -7.52 -6.35
N ARG A 9 9.67 -8.83 -6.11
CA ARG A 9 8.61 -9.49 -5.32
C ARG A 9 8.58 -9.04 -3.84
N ARG A 10 9.32 -7.99 -3.45
CA ARG A 10 9.36 -7.38 -2.11
C ARG A 10 8.59 -6.05 -2.02
N TRP A 11 7.67 -5.71 -2.92
CA TRP A 11 6.88 -4.47 -2.90
C TRP A 11 5.39 -4.82 -2.67
N GLY A 12 4.76 -4.37 -1.57
CA GLY A 12 3.79 -3.28 -1.63
C GLY A 12 2.42 -3.79 -2.13
N TRP A 13 1.53 -4.21 -1.23
CA TRP A 13 0.29 -4.96 -1.53
C TRP A 13 -0.69 -4.20 -2.46
N GLN A 14 -1.65 -4.91 -3.05
CA GLN A 14 -2.66 -4.32 -3.95
C GLN A 14 -3.73 -3.52 -3.19
N CYS A 15 -4.08 -2.35 -3.73
CA CYS A 15 -5.14 -1.49 -3.23
C CYS A 15 -6.49 -2.20 -3.30
N PRO A 16 -7.32 -2.20 -2.26
CA PRO A 16 -8.60 -2.91 -2.30
C PRO A 16 -9.68 -2.23 -3.14
N ARG A 17 -9.48 -0.96 -3.53
CA ARG A 17 -10.44 -0.19 -4.31
C ARG A 17 -10.21 -0.27 -5.82
N CYS A 18 -8.96 -0.46 -6.26
CA CYS A 18 -8.60 -0.38 -7.67
C CYS A 18 -7.52 -1.39 -8.09
N ASP A 19 -7.15 -2.32 -7.20
CA ASP A 19 -6.17 -3.39 -7.40
C ASP A 19 -4.76 -2.95 -7.84
N ALA A 20 -4.47 -1.65 -7.84
CA ALA A 20 -3.14 -1.12 -8.12
C ALA A 20 -2.13 -1.53 -7.05
N ASP A 21 -0.90 -1.84 -7.45
CA ASP A 21 0.20 -2.08 -6.51
C ASP A 21 0.49 -0.82 -5.68
N VAL A 22 0.50 -0.98 -4.36
CA VAL A 22 0.69 0.14 -3.42
C VAL A 22 2.07 0.04 -2.78
N PRO A 23 3.02 0.92 -3.11
CA PRO A 23 4.33 0.90 -2.49
C PRO A 23 4.22 1.24 -1.00
N VAL A 24 5.02 0.55 -0.19
CA VAL A 24 5.24 0.91 1.22
C VAL A 24 6.59 1.60 1.32
N THR A 25 6.57 2.86 1.73
CA THR A 25 7.75 3.71 1.87
C THR A 25 7.97 4.09 3.34
N ARG A 26 9.20 4.46 3.68
CA ARG A 26 9.50 5.09 4.98
C ARG A 26 9.18 6.57 4.87
N ASP A 27 8.48 7.10 5.85
CA ASP A 27 8.22 8.52 6.01
C ASP A 27 9.50 9.17 6.58
N PRO A 28 10.12 10.11 5.84
CA PRO A 28 11.39 10.70 6.26
C PRO A 28 11.23 11.60 7.50
N ASP A 29 10.05 12.20 7.69
CA ASP A 29 9.80 13.18 8.75
C ASP A 29 9.45 12.51 10.09
N SER A 30 8.79 11.35 10.05
CA SER A 30 8.24 10.71 11.24
C SER A 30 8.95 9.41 11.65
N GLU A 31 9.98 8.98 10.90
CA GLU A 31 10.60 7.65 10.99
C GLU A 31 9.62 6.44 10.89
N THR A 32 8.36 6.70 10.55
CA THR A 32 7.32 5.68 10.38
C THR A 32 7.28 5.16 8.95
N PHE A 33 6.39 4.22 8.69
CA PHE A 33 6.12 3.70 7.35
C PHE A 33 4.72 4.13 6.92
N ARG A 34 4.57 4.39 5.62
CA ARG A 34 3.30 4.74 4.97
C ARG A 34 3.13 3.98 3.66
N TRP A 35 1.89 3.90 3.22
CA TRP A 35 1.50 3.46 1.89
C TRP A 35 0.38 4.36 1.38
N GLU A 36 0.43 4.63 0.09
CA GLU A 36 -0.50 5.52 -0.59
C GLU A 36 -0.75 4.96 -1.97
N CYS A 37 -2.02 4.81 -2.34
CA CYS A 37 -2.38 4.28 -3.65
C CYS A 37 -1.85 5.24 -4.73
N PRO A 38 -1.12 4.74 -5.74
CA PRO A 38 -0.55 5.61 -6.78
C PRO A 38 -1.61 6.15 -7.76
N ARG A 39 -2.87 5.74 -7.64
CA ARG A 39 -3.97 6.22 -8.47
C ARG A 39 -4.52 7.51 -7.87
N GLU A 40 -4.44 8.62 -8.60
CA GLU A 40 -4.88 9.96 -8.15
C GLU A 40 -6.34 9.98 -7.66
N ALA A 41 -7.23 9.21 -8.28
CA ALA A 41 -8.64 9.11 -7.87
C ALA A 41 -8.87 8.19 -6.65
N CYS A 42 -7.84 7.51 -6.14
CA CYS A 42 -7.95 6.53 -5.08
C CYS A 42 -7.42 7.07 -3.76
N LEU A 43 -8.33 7.44 -2.86
CA LEU A 43 -8.01 7.98 -1.53
C LEU A 43 -7.53 6.91 -0.52
N ALA A 44 -7.08 5.75 -0.97
CA ALA A 44 -6.61 4.69 -0.09
C ALA A 44 -5.19 5.02 0.39
N VAL A 45 -5.09 5.42 1.66
CA VAL A 45 -3.84 5.79 2.32
C VAL A 45 -3.77 5.17 3.73
N GLY A 46 -2.55 4.86 4.17
CA GLY A 46 -2.26 4.47 5.54
C GLY A 46 -0.86 4.93 5.95
N PHE A 47 -0.73 5.48 7.15
CA PHE A 47 0.51 6.05 7.67
C PHE A 47 0.67 5.78 9.17
N GLY A 48 1.83 6.13 9.74
CA GLY A 48 2.10 6.00 11.17
C GLY A 48 2.48 4.59 11.62
N PHE A 49 2.91 3.71 10.71
CA PHE A 49 3.29 2.35 11.07
C PHE A 49 4.72 2.28 11.58
N SER A 50 4.94 1.61 12.71
CA SER A 50 6.30 1.47 13.28
C SER A 50 7.23 0.53 12.50
N SER A 51 6.74 -0.17 11.47
CA SER A 51 7.56 -1.01 10.61
C SER A 51 6.91 -1.25 9.25
N ARG A 52 7.74 -1.53 8.23
CA ARG A 52 7.28 -1.93 6.89
C ARG A 52 6.32 -3.12 6.93
N ARG A 53 6.56 -4.10 7.82
CA ARG A 53 5.69 -5.27 7.98
C ARG A 53 4.30 -4.88 8.51
N ARG A 54 4.22 -3.99 9.51
CA ARG A 54 2.94 -3.51 10.04
C ARG A 54 2.15 -2.73 8.99
N ALA A 55 2.82 -1.89 8.21
CA ALA A 55 2.20 -1.17 7.10
C ALA A 55 1.56 -2.14 6.09
N ARG A 56 2.26 -3.21 5.72
CA ARG A 56 1.71 -4.27 4.84
C ARG A 56 0.52 -5.00 5.44
N LEU A 57 0.61 -5.40 6.71
CA LEU A 57 -0.50 -6.07 7.39
C LEU A 57 -1.75 -5.18 7.47
N ALA A 58 -1.57 -3.88 7.69
CA ALA A 58 -2.67 -2.92 7.70
C ALA A 58 -3.35 -2.82 6.33
N LEU A 59 -2.57 -2.79 5.25
CA LEU A 59 -3.11 -2.79 3.88
C LEU A 59 -3.87 -4.10 3.56
N HIS A 60 -3.35 -5.25 3.98
CA HIS A 60 -4.05 -6.53 3.84
C HIS A 60 -5.38 -6.54 4.60
N ARG A 61 -5.39 -6.13 5.87
CA ARG A 61 -6.62 -6.03 6.69
C ARG A 61 -7.63 -5.05 6.09
N TYR A 62 -7.14 -3.96 5.49
CA TYR A 62 -8.01 -3.00 4.80
C TYR A 62 -8.72 -3.67 3.61
N ARG A 63 -8.00 -4.52 2.85
CA ARG A 63 -8.60 -5.32 1.78
C ARG A 63 -9.62 -6.32 2.26
N GLU A 64 -9.32 -7.08 3.30
CA GLU A 64 -10.28 -8.03 3.87
C GLU A 64 -11.56 -7.34 4.34
N ARG A 65 -11.43 -6.20 5.03
CA ARG A 65 -12.60 -5.41 5.48
C ARG A 65 -13.40 -4.87 4.31
N TYR A 66 -12.74 -4.31 3.30
CA TYR A 66 -13.42 -3.78 2.12
C TYR A 66 -14.20 -4.87 1.38
N GLN A 67 -13.58 -6.04 1.16
CA GLN A 67 -14.25 -7.18 0.55
C GLN A 67 -15.44 -7.68 1.37
N ASN A 68 -15.34 -7.67 2.71
CA ASN A 68 -16.46 -8.10 3.56
C ASN A 68 -17.65 -7.13 3.53
N VAL A 69 -17.42 -5.83 3.34
CA VAL A 69 -18.49 -4.81 3.29
C VAL A 69 -19.20 -4.78 1.94
N TYR A 70 -18.47 -5.03 0.85
CA TYR A 70 -18.99 -4.95 -0.52
C TYR A 70 -19.27 -6.32 -1.15
N ARG A 71 -19.41 -7.37 -0.32
CA ARG A 71 -19.86 -8.70 -0.74
C ARG A 71 -21.37 -8.83 -0.56
#